data_AF-A0A945QNN7-F1
#
_entry.id   AF-A0A945QNN7-F1
#
_cell.length_a   1.000
_cell.length_b   1.000
_cell.length_c   1.000
_cell.angle_alpha   90.00
_cell.angle_beta   90.00
_cell.angle_gamma   90.00
#
_symmetry.space_group_name_H-M   'P 1'
#
loop_
_entity.id
_entity.type
_entity.pdbx_description
1 polymer ?
#
loop_
_entity_poly.entity_id
_entity_poly.type
_entity_poly.pdbx_seq_one_letter_code
_entity_poly.pdbx_strand_id
1 'polypeptide(L)'
;MINSEQVVTDPSNLVTENKEEPLIIVDGKIAPKLTNFVAHMEFIDEKTCLQCHAKEREMNFGSGPVLVKQMPHEYRDNCISCHILPK
;
A
#
# COMPACT_ATOMS: atom_id res chain seq x y z
N MET A 1 -29.30 7.58 53.93
CA MET A 1 -28.41 6.43 54.20
C MET A 1 -28.37 5.61 52.92
N ILE A 2 -27.15 5.41 52.38
CA ILE A 2 -26.68 4.38 51.43
C ILE A 2 -27.39 4.24 50.06
N ASN A 3 -26.73 4.02 48.92
CA ASN A 3 -25.36 4.14 48.44
C ASN A 3 -25.46 4.26 46.90
N SER A 4 -24.65 5.13 46.29
CA SER A 4 -24.46 5.19 44.84
C SER A 4 -23.60 3.99 44.41
N GLU A 5 -24.12 3.13 43.55
CA GLU A 5 -23.33 2.13 42.85
C GLU A 5 -23.22 2.53 41.38
N GLN A 6 -22.00 2.97 41.03
CA GLN A 6 -21.49 3.10 39.67
C GLN A 6 -21.65 1.77 38.93
N VAL A 7 -22.41 1.79 37.83
CA VAL A 7 -22.18 0.84 36.73
C VAL A 7 -21.37 1.59 35.69
N VAL A 8 -20.06 1.39 35.77
CA VAL A 8 -19.11 1.80 34.73
C VAL A 8 -19.34 0.92 33.51
N THR A 9 -20.04 1.44 32.50
CA THR A 9 -19.93 0.86 31.16
C THR A 9 -18.66 1.41 30.54
N ASP A 10 -17.55 0.71 30.76
CA ASP A 10 -16.29 0.97 30.09
C ASP A 10 -16.47 0.68 28.59
N PRO A 11 -16.38 1.68 27.69
CA PRO A 11 -16.50 1.45 26.25
C PRO A 11 -15.18 0.95 25.64
N SER A 12 -14.20 0.55 26.45
CA SER A 12 -12.89 0.17 25.96
C SER A 12 -12.92 -1.19 25.28
N ASN A 13 -12.53 -1.14 24.00
CA ASN A 13 -11.95 -2.24 23.23
C ASN A 13 -12.91 -3.24 22.58
N LEU A 14 -13.73 -2.73 21.64
CA LEU A 14 -13.72 -3.35 20.32
C LEU A 14 -12.30 -3.21 19.73
N VAL A 15 -11.41 -4.14 20.08
CA VAL A 15 -10.23 -4.39 19.27
C VAL A 15 -10.75 -5.07 18.01
N THR A 16 -11.20 -4.28 17.04
CA THR A 16 -11.11 -4.71 15.65
C THR A 16 -9.65 -5.04 15.44
N GLU A 17 -9.32 -6.32 15.27
CA GLU A 17 -8.06 -6.74 14.68
C GLU A 17 -7.93 -6.03 13.33
N ASN A 18 -7.40 -4.82 13.34
CA ASN A 18 -6.76 -4.26 12.17
C ASN A 18 -5.60 -5.22 11.93
N LYS A 19 -5.80 -6.19 11.03
CA LYS A 19 -4.71 -6.96 10.43
C LYS A 19 -3.81 -5.92 9.78
N GLU A 20 -2.85 -5.38 10.53
CA GLU A 20 -1.95 -4.36 10.04
C GLU A 20 -1.26 -4.95 8.82
N GLU A 21 -1.61 -4.43 7.65
CA GLU A 21 -1.03 -4.89 6.41
C GLU A 21 0.47 -4.64 6.48
N PRO A 22 1.32 -5.59 6.04
CA PRO A 22 2.76 -5.44 6.16
C PRO A 22 3.21 -4.13 5.49
N LEU A 23 3.87 -3.26 6.26
CA LEU A 23 4.49 -2.04 5.76
C LEU A 23 6.00 -2.28 5.61
N ILE A 24 6.55 -2.03 4.43
CA ILE A 24 8.00 -2.05 4.22
C ILE A 24 8.50 -0.61 4.28
N ILE A 25 9.46 -0.34 5.16
CA ILE A 25 10.11 0.97 5.27
C ILE A 25 11.47 0.90 4.60
N VAL A 26 11.74 1.84 3.69
CA VAL A 26 13.00 1.95 2.96
C VAL A 26 13.44 3.41 3.02
N ASP A 27 14.64 3.66 3.56
CA ASP A 27 15.19 5.02 3.74
C ASP A 27 14.23 5.97 4.50
N GLY A 28 13.52 5.43 5.49
CA GLY A 28 12.53 6.19 6.27
C GLY A 28 11.21 6.51 5.53
N LYS A 29 11.03 6.02 4.31
CA LYS A 29 9.79 6.15 3.53
C LYS A 29 9.05 4.82 3.48
N ILE A 30 7.72 4.88 3.52
CA ILE A 30 6.86 3.71 3.35
C ILE A 30 6.85 3.33 1.87
N ALA A 31 7.26 2.12 1.54
CA ALA A 31 7.15 1.59 0.20
C ALA A 31 5.66 1.38 -0.14
N PRO A 32 5.20 1.85 -1.31
CA PRO A 32 3.79 1.77 -1.65
C PRO A 32 3.38 0.32 -1.91
N LYS A 33 2.20 -0.04 -1.39
CA LYS A 33 1.47 -1.22 -1.82
C LYS A 33 1.01 -1.01 -3.26
N LEU A 34 1.23 -2.01 -4.10
CA LEU A 34 0.71 -1.94 -5.47
C LEU A 34 -0.82 -2.01 -5.44
N THR A 35 -1.46 -1.24 -6.31
CA THR A 35 -2.93 -1.22 -6.40
C THR A 35 -3.44 -2.50 -7.05
N ASN A 36 -4.73 -2.82 -6.83
CA ASN A 36 -5.43 -3.89 -7.53
C ASN A 36 -5.66 -3.55 -9.02
N PHE A 37 -4.58 -3.52 -9.78
CA PHE A 37 -4.55 -3.27 -11.21
C PHE A 37 -3.94 -4.49 -11.92
N VAL A 38 -4.46 -4.85 -13.09
CA VAL A 38 -4.06 -6.10 -13.79
C VAL A 38 -2.55 -6.18 -14.04
N ALA A 39 -1.88 -5.07 -14.33
CA ALA A 39 -0.43 -5.03 -14.53
C ALA A 39 0.39 -5.07 -13.22
N HIS A 40 -0.27 -5.04 -12.06
CA HIS A 40 0.35 -5.12 -10.73
C HIS A 40 0.15 -6.49 -10.06
N MET A 41 -0.63 -7.40 -10.64
CA MET A 41 -0.95 -8.69 -10.01
C MET A 41 0.25 -9.64 -9.96
N GLU A 42 1.17 -9.52 -10.90
CA GLU A 42 2.31 -10.40 -11.04
C GLU A 42 3.57 -9.60 -11.36
N PHE A 43 4.68 -9.99 -10.73
CA PHE A 43 5.99 -9.49 -11.07
C PHE A 43 6.64 -10.41 -12.10
N ILE A 44 6.99 -9.84 -13.26
CA ILE A 44 7.71 -10.55 -14.33
C ILE A 44 9.21 -10.23 -14.24
N ASP A 45 9.54 -8.94 -14.44
CA ASP A 45 10.88 -8.40 -14.32
C ASP A 45 10.83 -6.88 -14.09
N GLU A 46 11.97 -6.27 -13.75
CA GLU A 46 12.09 -4.83 -13.54
C GLU A 46 11.77 -4.04 -14.81
N LYS A 47 12.12 -4.58 -15.98
CA LYS A 47 11.86 -3.93 -17.27
C LYS A 47 10.38 -3.71 -17.48
N THR A 48 9.54 -4.67 -17.11
CA THR A 48 8.08 -4.59 -17.20
C THR A 48 7.54 -3.48 -16.30
N CYS A 49 8.02 -3.38 -15.05
CA CYS A 49 7.66 -2.28 -14.15
C CYS A 49 8.09 -0.91 -14.70
N LEU A 50 9.30 -0.84 -15.23
CA LEU A 50 9.90 0.37 -15.80
C LEU A 50 9.22 0.84 -17.08
N GLN A 51 8.48 -0.02 -17.78
CA GLN A 51 7.68 0.40 -18.94
C GLN A 51 6.80 1.59 -18.56
N CYS A 52 6.29 1.63 -17.32
CA CYS A 52 5.38 2.66 -16.82
C CYS A 52 6.02 3.59 -15.77
N HIS A 53 6.89 3.07 -14.88
CA HIS A 53 7.40 3.84 -13.73
C HIS A 53 8.75 4.54 -13.95
N ALA A 54 9.36 4.40 -15.14
CA ALA A 54 10.61 5.11 -15.45
C ALA A 54 10.45 6.65 -15.51
N LYS A 55 9.26 7.14 -15.84
CA LYS A 55 8.93 8.57 -15.91
C LYS A 55 7.45 8.80 -15.66
N GLU A 56 7.11 9.92 -15.03
CA GLU A 56 5.72 10.33 -14.84
C GLU A 56 5.06 10.61 -16.19
N ARG A 57 3.88 10.02 -16.41
CA ARG A 57 3.09 10.19 -17.63
C ARG A 57 1.63 9.77 -17.42
N GLU A 58 0.75 10.34 -18.21
CA GLU A 58 -0.63 9.89 -18.32
C GLU A 58 -0.70 8.69 -19.29
N MET A 59 -1.47 7.67 -18.92
CA MET A 59 -1.71 6.48 -19.72
C MET A 59 -3.20 6.12 -19.70
N ASN A 60 -3.71 5.51 -20.77
CA ASN A 60 -5.09 5.07 -20.83
C ASN A 60 -5.16 3.54 -20.76
N PHE A 61 -5.91 3.01 -19.78
CA PHE A 61 -6.07 1.56 -19.56
C PHE A 61 -7.52 1.10 -19.81
N GLY A 62 -8.25 1.77 -20.70
CA GLY A 62 -9.62 1.44 -21.09
C GLY A 62 -10.69 1.93 -20.10
N SER A 63 -10.34 2.10 -18.82
CA SER A 63 -11.19 2.72 -17.80
C SER A 63 -11.02 4.24 -17.69
N GLY A 64 -10.21 4.85 -18.56
CA GLY A 64 -9.89 6.27 -18.56
C GLY A 64 -8.40 6.57 -18.37
N PRO A 65 -8.03 7.87 -18.35
CA PRO A 65 -6.67 8.29 -18.11
C PRO A 65 -6.25 8.03 -16.65
N VAL A 66 -5.05 7.50 -16.48
CA VAL A 66 -4.39 7.25 -15.21
C VAL A 66 -3.02 7.93 -15.24
N LEU A 67 -2.77 8.78 -14.26
CA LEU A 67 -1.44 9.37 -14.07
C LEU A 67 -0.52 8.36 -13.39
N VAL A 68 0.41 7.79 -14.13
CA VAL A 68 1.43 6.92 -13.60
C VAL A 68 2.60 7.76 -13.09
N LYS A 69 3.00 7.53 -11.84
CA LYS A 69 4.09 8.26 -11.18
C LYS A 69 5.46 7.63 -11.47
N GLN A 70 6.47 8.50 -11.65
CA GLN A 70 7.86 8.08 -11.64
C GLN A 70 8.26 7.53 -10.27
N MET A 71 9.20 6.59 -10.23
CA MET A 71 9.80 6.15 -8.97
C MET A 71 10.46 7.34 -8.23
N PRO A 72 10.19 7.54 -6.92
CA PRO A 72 10.77 8.62 -6.13
C PRO A 72 12.15 8.27 -5.53
N HIS A 73 12.79 7.23 -6.06
CA HIS A 73 14.09 6.71 -5.65
C HIS A 73 14.90 6.32 -6.89
N GLU A 74 16.20 6.13 -6.70
CA GLU A 74 17.07 5.56 -7.74
C GLU A 74 16.68 4.12 -8.10
N TYR A 75 17.14 3.65 -9.26
CA TYR A 75 16.87 2.28 -9.68
C TYR A 75 17.46 1.25 -8.71
N ARG A 76 16.68 0.23 -8.39
CA ARG A 76 17.06 -0.93 -7.56
C ARG A 76 16.48 -2.19 -8.21
N ASP A 77 17.27 -3.25 -8.25
CA ASP A 77 16.81 -4.56 -8.75
C ASP A 77 15.82 -5.20 -7.77
N ASN A 78 15.03 -6.15 -8.26
CA ASN A 78 14.02 -6.92 -7.53
C ASN A 78 12.93 -6.05 -6.91
N CYS A 79 12.08 -5.42 -7.73
CA CYS A 79 11.05 -4.48 -7.27
C CYS A 79 10.19 -5.01 -6.10
N ILE A 80 9.88 -6.31 -6.10
CA ILE A 80 9.06 -6.95 -5.07
C ILE A 80 9.76 -7.15 -3.73
N SER A 81 11.06 -6.87 -3.62
CA SER A 81 11.74 -6.84 -2.31
C SER A 81 11.19 -5.74 -1.41
N CYS A 82 10.64 -4.67 -2.00
CA CYS A 82 10.09 -3.53 -1.28
C CYS A 82 8.64 -3.22 -1.67
N HIS A 83 8.19 -3.62 -2.87
CA HIS A 83 6.81 -3.41 -3.32
C HIS A 83 5.99 -4.69 -3.16
N ILE A 84 4.97 -4.61 -2.29
CA ILE A 84 4.11 -5.76 -2.01
C ILE A 84 3.09 -5.92 -3.15
N LEU A 85 3.12 -7.09 -3.79
CA LEU A 85 2.11 -7.47 -4.77
C LEU A 85 0.72 -7.58 -4.09
N PRO A 86 -0.36 -7.26 -4.81
CA PRO A 86 -1.70 -7.43 -4.28
C PRO A 86 -2.03 -8.91 -4.06
N LYS A 87 -2.97 -9.20 -3.14
CA LYS A 87 -3.46 -10.55 -2.81
C LYS A 87 -4.88 -10.75 -3.29
#